data_AF-A0A0W1G6Z6-F1
#
_entry.id   AF-A0A0W1G6Z6-F1
#
_cell.length_a   1.000
_cell.length_b   1.000
_cell.length_c   1.000
_cell.angle_alpha   90.00
_cell.angle_beta   90.00
_cell.angle_gamma   90.00
#
_symmetry.space_group_name_H-M   'P 1'
#
loop_
_entity.id
_entity.type
_entity.pdbx_description
1 polymer ?
#
loop_
_entity_poly.entity_id
_entity_poly.type
_entity_poly.pdbx_seq_one_letter_code
_entity_poly.pdbx_strand_id
1 'polypeptide(L)'
;MSDAKIFISANELLADSLRLGTQVIDSGFRPTHLVGIWRGGAPVGIAVQELLDYHGHHCDHIAIRTSSYKGIDDQDPHVRVFALGYLIDTLNPDDRLLIIDDVFDSGRSIRAFIAELKARCRNNMPRDIRIATVWFKPRRNVTDLHPDYFVHETDQWLIFPHEIDGLTPEEIRHHKPEAAIILREENEGEEAPDA
;
A
#
# COMPACT_ATOMS: atom_id res chain seq x y z
N MET A 1 -20.85 -20.79 1.16
CA MET A 1 -20.01 -20.58 -0.05
C MET A 1 -18.71 -20.02 0.48
N SER A 2 -17.56 -20.65 0.22
CA SER A 2 -16.28 -20.07 0.65
C SER A 2 -16.18 -18.69 0.02
N ASP A 3 -15.96 -17.64 0.83
CA ASP A 3 -15.72 -16.31 0.28
C ASP A 3 -14.52 -16.41 -0.66
N ALA A 4 -14.75 -16.14 -1.95
CA ALA A 4 -13.72 -16.29 -2.97
C ALA A 4 -12.57 -15.33 -2.67
N LYS A 5 -11.35 -15.88 -2.55
CA LYS A 5 -10.11 -15.11 -2.43
C LYS A 5 -9.68 -14.66 -3.83
N ILE A 6 -9.24 -13.41 -3.96
CA ILE A 6 -8.53 -12.92 -5.15
C ILE A 6 -7.04 -13.01 -4.86
N PHE A 7 -6.32 -13.79 -5.65
CA PHE A 7 -4.86 -13.85 -5.61
C PHE A 7 -4.29 -12.87 -6.64
N ILE A 8 -3.51 -11.90 -6.17
CA ILE A 8 -2.92 -10.86 -7.00
C ILE A 8 -1.46 -11.23 -7.25
N SER A 9 -1.08 -11.31 -8.53
CA SER A 9 0.32 -11.53 -8.92
C SER A 9 1.15 -10.26 -8.82
N ALA A 10 2.48 -10.40 -8.72
CA ALA A 10 3.39 -9.25 -8.66
C ALA A 10 3.27 -8.35 -9.90
N ASN A 11 3.08 -8.94 -11.08
CA ASN A 11 2.92 -8.21 -12.33
C ASN A 11 1.58 -7.47 -12.41
N GLU A 12 0.49 -8.06 -11.90
CA GLU A 12 -0.80 -7.38 -11.81
C GLU A 12 -0.71 -6.17 -10.87
N LEU A 13 -0.12 -6.34 -9.68
CA LEU A 13 0.06 -5.23 -8.74
C LEU A 13 0.90 -4.11 -9.34
N LEU A 14 1.99 -4.43 -10.05
CA LEU A 14 2.80 -3.43 -10.74
C LEU A 14 2.00 -2.70 -11.82
N ALA A 15 1.30 -3.43 -12.68
CA ALA A 15 0.49 -2.85 -13.75
C ALA A 15 -0.63 -1.95 -13.19
N ASP A 16 -1.28 -2.38 -12.12
CA ASP A 16 -2.31 -1.58 -11.46
C ASP A 16 -1.74 -0.36 -10.74
N SER A 17 -0.53 -0.45 -10.17
CA SER A 17 0.15 0.71 -9.59
C SER A 17 0.46 1.77 -10.65
N LEU A 18 0.83 1.35 -11.87
CA LEU A 18 1.00 2.27 -12.99
C LEU A 18 -0.34 2.88 -13.44
N ARG A 19 -1.42 2.09 -13.50
CA ARG A 19 -2.77 2.61 -13.79
C ARG A 19 -3.21 3.65 -12.75
N LEU A 20 -2.91 3.40 -11.48
CA LEU A 20 -3.17 4.34 -10.38
C LEU A 20 -2.40 5.66 -10.58
N GLY A 21 -1.10 5.58 -10.93
CA GLY A 21 -0.30 6.76 -11.26
C GLY A 21 -0.84 7.53 -12.46
N THR A 22 -1.32 6.85 -13.50
CA THR A 22 -1.97 7.49 -14.65
C THR A 22 -3.21 8.27 -14.23
N GLN A 23 -4.07 7.72 -13.36
CA GLN A 23 -5.24 8.45 -12.84
C GLN A 23 -4.83 9.75 -12.13
N VAL A 24 -3.75 9.70 -11.34
CA VAL A 24 -3.20 10.87 -10.66
C VAL A 24 -2.74 11.92 -11.68
N ILE A 25 -2.00 11.52 -12.72
CA ILE A 25 -1.51 12.41 -13.77
C ILE A 25 -2.67 13.07 -14.53
N ASP A 26 -3.64 12.27 -14.96
CA ASP A 26 -4.79 12.66 -15.77
C ASP A 26 -5.74 13.60 -15.02
N SER A 27 -5.82 13.48 -13.69
CA SER A 27 -6.58 14.39 -12.84
C SER A 27 -6.03 15.82 -12.80
N GLY A 28 -4.82 16.04 -13.31
CA GLY A 28 -4.10 17.31 -13.18
C GLY A 28 -3.47 17.52 -11.80
N PHE A 29 -3.60 16.57 -10.86
CA PHE A 29 -2.89 16.63 -9.59
C PHE A 29 -1.38 16.45 -9.81
N ARG A 30 -0.59 17.28 -9.12
CA ARG A 30 0.87 17.32 -9.26
C ARG A 30 1.48 17.21 -7.86
N PRO A 31 1.52 16.01 -7.26
CA PRO A 31 2.01 15.87 -5.89
C PRO A 31 3.44 16.41 -5.78
N THR A 32 3.74 17.09 -4.67
CA THR A 32 5.13 17.44 -4.32
C THR A 32 5.73 16.37 -3.41
N HIS A 33 4.90 15.64 -2.68
CA HIS A 33 5.29 14.59 -1.76
C HIS A 33 4.42 13.35 -1.92
N LEU A 34 5.04 12.17 -1.89
CA LEU A 34 4.40 10.87 -1.83
C LEU A 34 4.68 10.21 -0.49
N VAL A 35 3.67 9.55 0.06
CA VAL A 35 3.81 8.71 1.26
C VAL A 35 3.24 7.33 0.99
N GLY A 36 4.11 6.35 0.82
CA GLY A 36 3.72 4.94 0.77
C GLY A 36 3.45 4.39 2.17
N ILE A 37 2.24 3.92 2.44
CA ILE A 37 1.92 3.27 3.71
C ILE A 37 2.57 1.89 3.75
N TRP A 38 3.60 1.74 4.58
CA TRP A 38 4.33 0.49 4.73
C TRP A 38 3.46 -0.55 5.45
N ARG A 39 3.38 -1.80 4.97
CA ARG A 39 4.22 -2.40 3.91
C ARG A 39 3.67 -2.23 2.49
N GLY A 40 2.37 -2.41 2.34
CA GLY A 40 1.70 -2.63 1.06
C GLY A 40 1.83 -1.47 0.07
N GLY A 41 1.69 -0.24 0.55
CA GLY A 41 1.87 0.98 -0.23
C GLY A 41 3.29 1.25 -0.71
N ALA A 42 4.32 0.57 -0.19
CA ALA A 42 5.71 0.80 -0.61
C ALA A 42 5.98 0.38 -2.08
N PRO A 43 5.70 -0.86 -2.51
CA PRO A 43 5.84 -1.24 -3.92
C PRO A 43 4.95 -0.42 -4.85
N VAL A 44 3.74 -0.05 -4.41
CA VAL A 44 2.82 0.79 -5.19
C VAL A 44 3.40 2.20 -5.37
N GLY A 45 3.88 2.80 -4.29
CA GLY A 45 4.49 4.13 -4.31
C GLY A 45 5.72 4.21 -5.21
N ILE A 46 6.55 3.16 -5.25
CA ILE A 46 7.71 3.09 -6.15
C ILE A 46 7.27 3.19 -7.62
N ALA A 47 6.28 2.38 -8.02
CA ALA A 47 5.79 2.38 -9.39
C ALA A 47 5.10 3.70 -9.77
N VAL A 48 4.32 4.28 -8.85
CA VAL A 48 3.68 5.60 -9.05
C VAL A 48 4.73 6.71 -9.19
N GLN A 49 5.77 6.71 -8.35
CA GLN A 49 6.85 7.69 -8.43
C GLN A 49 7.59 7.59 -9.76
N GLU A 50 8.00 6.39 -10.17
CA GLU A 50 8.70 6.15 -11.43
C GLU A 50 7.89 6.69 -12.62
N LEU A 51 6.58 6.45 -12.64
CA LEU A 51 5.70 6.95 -13.69
C LEU A 51 5.59 8.49 -13.67
N LEU A 52 5.46 9.09 -12.48
CA LEU A 52 5.42 10.55 -12.34
C LEU A 52 6.72 11.18 -12.85
N ASP A 53 7.88 10.62 -12.46
CA ASP A 53 9.19 11.08 -12.91
C ASP A 53 9.35 10.94 -14.43
N TYR A 54 8.91 9.83 -15.02
CA TYR A 54 8.89 9.64 -16.48
C TYR A 54 8.07 10.73 -17.21
N HIS A 55 7.00 11.22 -16.58
CA HIS A 55 6.18 12.32 -17.09
C HIS A 55 6.67 13.73 -16.65
N GLY A 56 7.85 13.84 -16.02
CA GLY A 56 8.44 15.10 -15.59
C GLY A 56 7.78 15.71 -14.35
N HIS A 57 7.17 14.89 -13.50
CA HIS A 57 6.52 15.29 -12.25
C HIS A 57 7.32 14.81 -11.06
N HIS A 58 8.43 15.50 -10.77
CA HIS A 58 9.30 15.18 -9.66
C HIS A 58 8.64 15.45 -8.31
N CYS A 59 8.77 14.49 -7.39
CA CYS A 59 8.24 14.55 -6.05
C CYS A 59 9.14 13.83 -5.05
N ASP A 60 9.15 14.30 -3.81
CA ASP A 60 9.81 13.61 -2.70
C ASP A 60 8.98 12.39 -2.27
N HIS A 61 9.61 11.28 -1.91
CA HIS A 61 8.89 10.05 -1.55
C HIS A 61 9.49 9.37 -0.32
N ILE A 62 8.62 9.00 0.61
CA ILE A 62 8.96 8.22 1.81
C ILE A 62 7.95 7.10 2.06
N ALA A 63 8.41 5.95 2.55
CA ALA A 63 7.55 4.91 3.08
C ALA A 63 7.41 5.04 4.61
N ILE A 64 6.18 5.01 5.12
CA ILE A 64 5.89 5.20 6.54
C ILE A 64 5.19 3.99 7.12
N ARG A 65 5.74 3.47 8.23
CA ARG A 65 5.15 2.35 8.96
C ARG A 65 4.06 2.84 9.91
N THR A 66 2.84 2.37 9.68
CA THR A 66 1.74 2.45 10.64
C THR A 66 1.60 1.10 11.36
N SER A 67 1.75 1.06 12.68
CA SER A 67 1.48 -0.15 13.46
C SER A 67 0.23 0.04 14.30
N SER A 68 -0.79 -0.80 14.11
CA SER A 68 -1.89 -0.93 15.06
C SER A 68 -1.44 -1.78 16.25
N TYR A 69 -1.45 -1.25 17.47
CA TYR A 69 -1.36 -2.09 18.66
C TYR A 69 -2.74 -2.70 18.93
N LYS A 70 -2.84 -4.03 18.95
CA LYS A 70 -3.93 -4.73 19.64
C LYS A 70 -3.41 -5.09 21.03
N GLY A 71 -3.52 -4.15 21.97
CA GLY A 71 -3.32 -4.47 23.38
C GLY A 71 -4.44 -5.41 23.84
N ILE A 72 -4.10 -6.38 24.69
CA ILE A 72 -4.99 -7.46 25.13
C ILE A 72 -6.20 -6.98 25.97
N ASP A 73 -6.34 -5.68 26.26
CA ASP A 73 -7.43 -5.18 27.13
C ASP A 73 -8.00 -3.80 26.75
N ASP A 74 -7.71 -3.26 25.56
CA ASP A 74 -8.25 -1.96 25.14
C ASP A 74 -9.08 -2.10 23.85
N GLN A 75 -10.35 -1.68 23.92
CA GLN A 75 -11.30 -1.76 22.80
C GLN A 75 -11.01 -0.77 21.66
N ASP A 76 -9.89 -0.04 21.71
CA ASP A 76 -9.49 0.89 20.64
C ASP A 76 -8.04 0.62 20.20
N PRO A 77 -7.81 0.08 18.97
CA PRO A 77 -6.46 -0.12 18.48
C PRO A 77 -5.80 1.22 18.17
N HIS A 78 -5.01 1.75 19.10
CA HIS A 78 -4.15 2.91 18.86
C HIS A 78 -3.10 2.56 17.80
N VAL A 79 -3.18 3.22 16.64
CA VAL A 79 -2.19 3.12 15.57
C VAL A 79 -1.05 4.11 15.84
N ARG A 80 0.19 3.63 15.92
CA ARG A 80 1.40 4.45 15.98
C ARG A 80 2.03 4.59 14.59
N VAL A 81 2.48 5.79 14.28
CA VAL A 81 3.16 6.11 13.00
C VAL A 81 4.64 6.34 13.27
N PHE A 82 5.51 5.62 12.57
CA PHE A 82 6.96 5.77 12.67
C PHE A 82 7.51 6.61 11.51
N ALA A 83 8.65 7.28 11.73
CA ALA A 83 9.38 8.05 10.70
C ALA A 83 8.68 9.31 10.14
N LEU A 84 7.75 9.93 10.90
CA LEU A 84 7.12 11.20 10.51
C LEU A 84 8.05 12.42 10.52
N GLY A 85 9.20 12.35 11.21
CA GLY A 85 10.11 13.49 11.39
C GLY A 85 10.44 14.20 10.08
N TYR A 86 10.85 13.41 9.08
CA TYR A 86 11.18 13.93 7.76
C TYR A 86 10.03 14.72 7.11
N LEU A 87 8.79 14.21 7.15
CA LEU A 87 7.63 14.93 6.61
C LEU A 87 7.34 16.21 7.36
N ILE A 88 7.52 16.23 8.68
CA ILE A 88 7.30 17.44 9.49
C ILE A 88 8.32 18.52 9.12
N ASP A 89 9.55 18.12 8.81
CA ASP A 89 10.64 19.02 8.47
C ASP A 89 10.58 19.54 7.02
N THR A 90 9.85 18.85 6.14
CA THR A 90 9.80 19.15 4.69
C THR A 90 8.48 19.74 4.21
N LEU A 91 7.36 19.35 4.80
CA LEU A 91 6.03 19.79 4.37
C LEU A 91 5.72 21.24 4.75
N ASN A 92 5.06 21.93 3.83
CA ASN A 92 4.52 23.27 3.96
C ASN A 92 3.04 23.31 3.52
N PRO A 93 2.29 24.39 3.82
CA PRO A 93 0.87 24.48 3.48
C PRO A 93 0.55 24.42 1.97
N ASP A 94 1.50 24.84 1.13
CA ASP A 94 1.36 24.87 -0.33
C ASP A 94 1.80 23.57 -1.00
N ASP A 95 2.32 22.62 -0.22
CA ASP A 95 2.62 21.28 -0.70
C ASP A 95 1.35 20.48 -1.00
N ARG A 96 1.52 19.47 -1.86
CA ARG A 96 0.47 18.58 -2.33
C ARG A 96 0.89 17.15 -2.00
N LEU A 97 0.23 16.55 -1.02
CA LEU A 97 0.59 15.25 -0.49
C LEU A 97 -0.29 14.15 -1.12
N LEU A 98 0.33 13.13 -1.69
CA LEU A 98 -0.35 11.91 -2.11
C LEU A 98 0.00 10.76 -1.16
N ILE A 99 -1.00 10.24 -0.46
CA ILE A 99 -0.89 9.05 0.38
C ILE A 99 -1.21 7.84 -0.49
N ILE A 100 -0.34 6.84 -0.50
CA ILE A 100 -0.42 5.67 -1.36
C ILE A 100 -0.49 4.40 -0.52
N ASP A 101 -1.45 3.51 -0.81
CA ASP A 101 -1.55 2.18 -0.20
C ASP A 101 -1.95 1.10 -1.22
N ASP A 102 -1.68 -0.17 -0.95
CA ASP A 102 -2.14 -1.26 -1.85
C ASP A 102 -3.63 -1.56 -1.69
N VAL A 103 -4.17 -1.44 -0.47
CA VAL A 103 -5.60 -1.58 -0.21
C VAL A 103 -6.11 -0.59 0.84
N PHE A 104 -7.16 0.14 0.48
CA PHE A 104 -8.00 0.86 1.42
C PHE A 104 -9.11 -0.07 1.93
N ASP A 105 -8.85 -0.74 3.06
CA ASP A 105 -9.81 -1.64 3.73
C ASP A 105 -10.66 -0.87 4.76
N SER A 106 -10.23 -0.84 6.02
CA SER A 106 -10.97 -0.15 7.09
C SER A 106 -10.82 1.37 7.11
N GLY A 107 -9.84 1.92 6.40
CA GLY A 107 -9.44 3.34 6.42
C GLY A 107 -8.73 3.82 7.70
N ARG A 108 -8.63 2.97 8.74
CA ARG A 108 -8.09 3.35 10.06
C ARG A 108 -6.62 3.78 10.02
N SER A 109 -5.78 3.07 9.25
CA SER A 109 -4.34 3.36 9.14
C SER A 109 -4.08 4.74 8.56
N ILE A 110 -4.74 5.06 7.44
CA ILE A 110 -4.62 6.36 6.78
C ILE A 110 -5.22 7.46 7.65
N ARG A 111 -6.37 7.23 8.30
CA ARG A 111 -6.94 8.20 9.26
C ARG A 111 -5.99 8.52 10.40
N ALA A 112 -5.37 7.50 11.00
CA ALA A 112 -4.40 7.69 12.07
C ALA A 112 -3.15 8.43 11.58
N PHE A 113 -2.67 8.11 10.37
CA PHE A 113 -1.57 8.81 9.73
C PHE A 113 -1.88 10.31 9.55
N ILE A 114 -3.03 10.65 8.95
CA ILE A 114 -3.43 12.04 8.73
C ILE A 114 -3.60 12.78 10.05
N ALA A 115 -4.21 12.14 11.06
CA ALA A 115 -4.40 12.74 12.38
C ALA A 115 -3.07 13.05 13.07
N GLU A 116 -2.13 12.10 13.06
CA GLU A 116 -0.80 12.29 13.65
C GLU A 116 0.01 13.35 12.88
N LEU A 117 -0.03 13.33 11.54
CA LEU A 117 0.63 14.32 10.71
C LEU A 117 0.09 15.73 11.02
N LYS A 118 -1.24 15.89 11.09
CA LYS A 118 -1.90 17.16 11.43
C LYS A 118 -1.51 17.66 12.82
N ALA A 119 -1.46 16.76 13.80
CA ALA A 119 -1.07 17.11 15.17
C ALA A 119 0.37 17.65 15.26
N ARG A 120 1.28 17.12 14.42
CA ARG A 120 2.70 17.48 14.42
C ARG A 120 3.06 18.65 13.50
N CYS A 121 2.53 18.67 12.27
CA CYS A 121 2.78 19.76 11.32
C CYS A 121 2.11 21.07 11.74
N ARG A 122 1.00 21.03 12.49
CA ARG A 122 0.23 22.22 12.92
C ARG A 122 -0.07 23.14 11.72
N ASN A 123 0.49 24.36 11.72
CA ASN A 123 0.29 25.35 10.67
C ASN A 123 0.95 24.97 9.35
N ASN A 124 1.87 24.00 9.33
CA ASN A 124 2.57 23.55 8.13
C ASN A 124 1.85 22.40 7.41
N MET A 125 0.68 21.98 7.89
CA MET A 125 -0.08 20.90 7.26
C MET A 125 -0.42 21.27 5.80
N PRO A 126 -0.10 20.40 4.83
CA PRO A 126 -0.51 20.60 3.44
C PRO A 126 -2.03 20.78 3.33
N ARG A 127 -2.45 21.71 2.47
CA ARG A 127 -3.88 22.01 2.25
C ARG A 127 -4.56 21.04 1.28
N ASP A 128 -3.79 20.42 0.38
CA ASP A 128 -4.28 19.44 -0.58
C ASP A 128 -3.60 18.09 -0.30
N ILE A 129 -4.38 17.17 0.28
CA ILE A 129 -3.96 15.82 0.64
C ILE A 129 -4.92 14.88 -0.05
N ARG A 130 -4.38 13.96 -0.84
CA ARG A 130 -5.17 12.96 -1.57
C ARG A 130 -4.71 11.55 -1.23
N ILE A 131 -5.61 10.61 -1.40
CA ILE A 131 -5.41 9.20 -1.12
C ILE A 131 -5.54 8.41 -2.44
N ALA A 132 -4.51 7.65 -2.77
CA ALA A 132 -4.49 6.73 -3.90
C ALA A 132 -4.32 5.30 -3.39
N THR A 133 -5.17 4.38 -3.85
CA THR A 133 -5.03 2.97 -3.50
C THR A 133 -5.25 2.07 -4.70
N VAL A 134 -4.61 0.90 -4.75
CA VAL A 134 -4.90 -0.03 -5.85
C VAL A 134 -6.31 -0.63 -5.67
N TRP A 135 -6.64 -1.07 -4.46
CA TRP A 135 -7.92 -1.70 -4.14
C TRP A 135 -8.70 -0.91 -3.08
N PHE A 136 -9.99 -0.72 -3.29
CA PHE A 136 -10.89 -0.12 -2.31
C PHE A 136 -12.00 -1.10 -1.86
N LYS A 137 -12.23 -1.20 -0.54
CA LYS A 137 -13.29 -2.03 0.07
C LYS A 137 -14.36 -1.18 0.74
N PRO A 138 -15.35 -0.65 -0.02
CA PRO A 138 -16.30 0.33 0.51
C PRO A 138 -17.11 -0.18 1.70
N ARG A 139 -17.50 -1.46 1.73
CA ARG A 139 -18.31 -1.99 2.85
C ARG A 139 -17.51 -2.25 4.10
N ARG A 140 -16.18 -2.27 4.01
CA ARG A 140 -15.27 -2.43 5.15
C ARG A 140 -14.73 -1.12 5.69
N ASN A 141 -14.88 -0.03 4.94
CA ASN A 141 -14.50 1.29 5.39
C ASN A 141 -15.33 1.70 6.63
N VAL A 142 -14.65 2.01 7.74
CA VAL A 142 -15.27 2.48 8.99
C VAL A 142 -14.83 3.90 9.34
N THR A 143 -14.39 4.65 8.33
CA THR A 143 -13.98 6.05 8.43
C THR A 143 -14.81 6.93 7.50
N ASP A 144 -14.68 8.23 7.69
CA ASP A 144 -15.19 9.28 6.83
C ASP A 144 -14.30 9.55 5.60
N LEU A 145 -13.14 8.89 5.53
CA LEU A 145 -12.21 9.02 4.41
C LEU A 145 -12.64 8.16 3.22
N HIS A 146 -12.35 8.65 2.02
CA HIS A 146 -12.55 7.93 0.76
C HIS A 146 -11.30 8.12 -0.11
N PRO A 147 -10.80 7.09 -0.81
CA PRO A 147 -9.70 7.28 -1.74
C PRO A 147 -10.11 8.22 -2.88
N ASP A 148 -9.27 9.21 -3.19
CA ASP A 148 -9.43 10.08 -4.36
C ASP A 148 -9.19 9.32 -5.66
N TYR A 149 -8.32 8.31 -5.62
CA TYR A 149 -7.99 7.45 -6.76
C TYR A 149 -7.99 5.98 -6.35
N PHE A 150 -8.64 5.14 -7.15
CA PHE A 150 -8.57 3.69 -6.99
C PHE A 150 -8.72 2.95 -8.31
N VAL A 151 -8.08 1.79 -8.43
CA VAL A 151 -8.15 0.98 -9.66
C VAL A 151 -9.31 0.01 -9.62
N HIS A 152 -9.49 -0.67 -8.49
CA HIS A 152 -10.50 -1.71 -8.32
C HIS A 152 -11.31 -1.51 -7.05
N GLU A 153 -12.57 -1.94 -7.09
CA GLU A 153 -13.48 -1.98 -5.95
C GLU A 153 -13.92 -3.43 -5.68
N THR A 154 -13.77 -3.91 -4.44
CA THR A 154 -14.24 -5.25 -4.05
C THR A 154 -14.36 -5.37 -2.53
N ASP A 155 -15.23 -6.25 -2.05
CA ASP A 155 -15.26 -6.67 -0.65
C ASP A 155 -14.68 -8.08 -0.43
N GLN A 156 -14.20 -8.72 -1.50
CA GLN A 156 -13.59 -10.04 -1.44
C GLN A 156 -12.27 -10.01 -0.68
N TRP A 157 -11.86 -11.18 -0.18
CA TRP A 157 -10.56 -11.32 0.46
C TRP A 157 -9.46 -11.21 -0.59
N LEU A 158 -8.47 -10.33 -0.36
CA LEU A 158 -7.34 -10.13 -1.27
C LEU A 158 -6.14 -10.85 -0.69
N ILE A 159 -5.34 -11.48 -1.54
CA ILE A 159 -4.04 -12.04 -1.20
C ILE A 159 -3.01 -11.35 -2.09
N PHE A 160 -2.23 -10.45 -1.49
CA PHE A 160 -1.18 -9.71 -2.20
C PHE A 160 0.04 -10.60 -2.49
N PRO A 161 0.91 -10.21 -3.46
CA PRO A 161 2.07 -11.02 -3.84
C PRO A 161 2.96 -11.38 -2.66
N HIS A 162 3.21 -10.40 -1.78
CA HIS A 162 4.07 -10.52 -0.60
C HIS A 162 3.41 -11.23 0.60
N GLU A 163 2.11 -11.52 0.54
CA GLU A 163 1.39 -12.21 1.60
C GLU A 163 1.50 -13.73 1.44
N ILE A 164 2.03 -14.38 2.49
CA ILE A 164 2.26 -15.82 2.56
C ILE A 164 1.67 -16.37 3.86
N ASP A 165 1.84 -15.63 4.97
CA ASP A 165 1.31 -16.00 6.27
C ASP A 165 -0.22 -16.17 6.22
N GLY A 166 -0.71 -17.29 6.73
CA GLY A 166 -2.13 -17.66 6.68
C GLY A 166 -2.61 -18.43 5.44
N LEU A 167 -1.73 -18.69 4.45
CA LEU A 167 -2.05 -19.57 3.32
C LEU A 167 -1.73 -21.04 3.65
N THR A 168 -2.52 -21.98 3.10
CA THR A 168 -2.18 -23.41 3.17
C THR A 168 -1.08 -23.76 2.17
N PRO A 169 -0.33 -24.86 2.36
CA PRO A 169 0.62 -25.33 1.35
C PRO A 169 -0.01 -25.61 -0.02
N GLU A 170 -1.27 -26.04 -0.06
CA GLU A 170 -2.01 -26.24 -1.31
C GLU A 170 -2.31 -24.90 -2.01
N GLU A 171 -2.78 -23.90 -1.27
CA GLU A 171 -2.98 -22.54 -1.80
C GLU A 171 -1.68 -21.93 -2.31
N ILE A 172 -0.56 -22.16 -1.59
CA ILE A 172 0.76 -21.70 -2.00
C ILE A 172 1.16 -22.36 -3.33
N ARG A 173 1.10 -23.70 -3.45
CA ARG A 173 1.44 -24.40 -4.70
C ARG A 173 0.54 -24.00 -5.87
N HIS A 174 -0.74 -23.74 -5.62
CA HIS A 174 -1.69 -23.43 -6.67
C HIS A 174 -1.61 -21.98 -7.16
N HIS A 175 -1.33 -21.02 -6.26
CA HIS A 175 -1.46 -19.59 -6.55
C HIS A 175 -0.17 -18.77 -6.45
N LYS A 176 0.92 -19.30 -5.88
CA LYS A 176 2.19 -18.58 -5.75
C LYS A 176 3.23 -19.19 -6.71
N PRO A 177 3.69 -18.47 -7.74
CA PRO A 177 4.76 -18.94 -8.63
C PRO A 177 6.03 -19.35 -7.87
N GLU A 178 6.30 -18.71 -6.73
CA GLU A 178 7.45 -18.96 -5.87
C GLU A 178 7.24 -20.10 -4.86
N ALA A 179 6.22 -20.96 -5.05
CA ALA A 179 5.86 -22.01 -4.11
C ALA A 179 7.03 -22.89 -3.66
N ALA A 180 7.90 -23.31 -4.60
CA ALA A 180 9.08 -24.12 -4.27
C ALA A 180 10.03 -23.40 -3.30
N ILE A 181 10.23 -22.10 -3.48
CA ILE A 181 11.05 -21.26 -2.58
C ILE A 181 10.37 -21.13 -1.21
N ILE A 182 9.07 -20.85 -1.21
CA ILE A 182 8.28 -20.62 0.02
C ILE A 182 8.21 -21.90 0.88
N LEU A 183 7.95 -23.04 0.25
CA LEU A 183 7.78 -24.33 0.90
C LEU A 183 9.10 -25.07 1.12
N ARG A 184 10.21 -24.52 0.61
CA ARG A 184 11.55 -25.14 0.66
C ARG A 184 11.56 -26.53 0.03
N GLU A 185 10.88 -26.65 -1.09
CA GLU A 185 10.91 -27.85 -1.93
C GLU A 185 12.14 -27.71 -2.82
N GLU A 186 13.26 -28.31 -2.39
CA GLU A 186 14.48 -28.38 -3.21
C GLU A 186 14.21 -29.22 -4.46
N ASN A 187 14.79 -28.83 -5.61
CA ASN A 187 14.85 -29.71 -6.77
C ASN A 187 15.75 -30.91 -6.40
N GLU A 188 15.18 -32.03 -5.95
CA GLU A 188 15.87 -33.32 -5.78
C GLU A 188 16.28 -33.95 -7.14
N GLY A 189 16.72 -33.16 -8.11
CA GLY A 189 16.80 -33.58 -9.51
C GLY A 189 17.88 -32.89 -10.34
N GLU A 190 19.11 -32.82 -9.82
CA GLU A 190 20.31 -32.79 -10.67
C GLU A 190 21.28 -33.86 -10.15
N GLU A 191 20.99 -35.13 -10.48
CA GLU A 191 22.03 -36.14 -10.56
C GLU A 191 23.05 -35.66 -11.60
N ALA A 192 24.25 -35.31 -11.14
CA ALA A 192 25.38 -35.07 -12.02
C ALA A 192 25.58 -36.31 -12.90
N PRO A 193 25.76 -36.17 -14.23
CA PRO A 193 26.10 -37.32 -15.05
C PRO A 193 27.50 -37.79 -14.61
N ASP A 194 27.56 -39.04 -14.13
CA ASP A 194 28.82 -39.74 -13.86
C ASP A 194 29.73 -39.67 -15.10
N ALA A 195 30.98 -39.27 -14.86
CA ALA A 195 32.04 -39.09 -15.84
C ALA A 195 32.62 -40.42 -16.36
#